data_AF-A0A525VTX7-F1
#
_entry.id   AF-A0A525VTX7-F1
#
_cell.length_a   1.000
_cell.length_b   1.000
_cell.length_c   1.000
_cell.angle_alpha   90.00
_cell.angle_beta   90.00
_cell.angle_gamma   90.00
#
_symmetry.space_group_name_H-M   'P 1'
#
loop_
_entity.id
_entity.type
_entity.pdbx_description
1 polymer ?
#
loop_
_entity_poly.entity_id
_entity_poly.type
_entity_poly.pdbx_seq_one_letter_code
_entity_poly.pdbx_strand_id
1 'polypeptide(L)'
;MKRLFSCIRAVLFLMPLTLAACSSGGDGGTTTTAPTPAAVFVCNGPVPAALGAGTNPGGASLSTPRFAYVSNEDNTLSMYTVNAGSGNLRANGYVLAGRSPGELVVDPGNRFLFVPNTGDDTISVFLIGVTDGSLTEIAGSPFPAGIEPSPASVDPRGRFLFVGNTGGNNISVFQIAPGSGALFQAPGVGPFAAGQFPVALTVDPTGQFLYVANADSNDVSAFRISAATGALTPLAGSPYAACETPVSIAMDPQGRAVYVSNLNSGTV
;
A
#
# COMPACT_ATOMS: atom_id res chain seq x y z
N MET A 1 22.16 -15.15 4.87
CA MET A 1 20.94 -14.91 5.68
C MET A 1 20.36 -13.57 5.25
N LYS A 2 19.37 -13.56 4.34
CA LYS A 2 18.66 -12.34 3.95
C LYS A 2 17.59 -12.06 4.99
N ARG A 3 17.75 -11.01 5.80
CA ARG A 3 16.70 -10.54 6.72
C ARG A 3 15.62 -9.88 5.86
N LEU A 4 14.42 -10.46 5.82
CA LEU A 4 13.24 -9.78 5.27
C LEU A 4 12.93 -8.60 6.20
N PHE A 5 13.15 -7.39 5.70
CA PHE A 5 12.59 -6.19 6.29
C PHE A 5 11.22 -6.00 5.66
N SER A 6 10.15 -5.99 6.45
CA SER A 6 8.78 -5.85 5.97
C SER A 6 8.03 -4.89 6.89
N CYS A 7 7.44 -3.82 6.34
CA CYS A 7 6.21 -3.30 6.94
C CYS A 7 5.18 -4.42 6.85
N ILE A 8 4.40 -4.61 7.92
CA ILE A 8 3.29 -5.55 7.91
C ILE A 8 2.04 -4.69 7.81
N ARG A 9 1.30 -4.84 6.71
CA ARG A 9 -0.06 -4.34 6.59
C ARG A 9 -0.91 -5.16 7.57
N ALA A 10 -1.17 -4.60 8.75
CA ALA A 10 -2.00 -5.26 9.75
C ALA A 10 -3.48 -5.01 9.40
N VAL A 11 -4.05 -5.87 8.56
CA VAL A 11 -5.51 -5.95 8.46
C VAL A 11 -5.98 -6.71 9.69
N LEU A 12 -6.56 -6.02 10.67
CA LEU A 12 -7.05 -6.64 11.90
C LEU A 12 -8.33 -7.44 11.58
N PHE A 13 -8.18 -8.72 11.20
CA PHE A 13 -9.30 -9.64 11.12
C PHE A 13 -9.56 -10.25 12.51
N LEU A 14 -10.64 -9.82 13.16
CA LEU A 14 -11.26 -10.55 14.27
C LEU A 14 -12.22 -11.58 13.68
N MET A 15 -11.75 -12.78 13.34
CA MET A 15 -12.48 -14.09 13.37
C MET A 15 -11.77 -15.17 12.54
N PRO A 16 -11.90 -16.47 12.88
CA PRO A 16 -11.29 -17.57 12.14
C PRO A 16 -12.06 -17.87 10.85
N LEU A 17 -11.39 -17.92 9.69
CA LEU A 17 -11.99 -18.27 8.39
C LEU A 17 -11.60 -19.68 7.93
N THR A 18 -12.59 -20.41 7.40
CA THR A 18 -12.47 -21.70 6.70
C THR A 18 -12.53 -21.51 5.17
N LEU A 19 -11.72 -22.27 4.44
CA LEU A 19 -11.55 -22.23 2.98
C LEU A 19 -12.74 -22.89 2.25
N ALA A 20 -13.40 -22.21 1.32
CA ALA A 20 -14.40 -22.80 0.40
C ALA A 20 -14.31 -22.17 -1.00
N ALA A 21 -14.41 -23.00 -2.05
CA ALA A 21 -14.45 -22.57 -3.43
C ALA A 21 -15.87 -22.08 -3.81
N CYS A 22 -15.97 -20.97 -4.56
CA CYS A 22 -17.25 -20.35 -4.95
C CYS A 22 -18.15 -21.30 -5.75
N SER A 23 -19.34 -21.60 -5.22
CA SER A 23 -20.50 -22.03 -6.00
C SER A 23 -21.46 -20.84 -6.18
N SER A 24 -21.87 -20.57 -7.41
CA SER A 24 -22.77 -19.46 -7.77
C SER A 24 -24.12 -19.58 -7.06
N GLY A 25 -24.39 -18.70 -6.10
CA GLY A 25 -25.70 -18.49 -5.50
C GLY A 25 -25.87 -17.00 -5.25
N GLY A 26 -26.63 -16.33 -6.12
CA GLY A 26 -26.87 -14.89 -6.00
C GLY A 26 -27.89 -14.58 -4.91
N ASP A 27 -27.70 -13.46 -4.23
CA ASP A 27 -28.76 -12.78 -3.50
C ASP A 27 -28.50 -11.27 -3.55
N GLY A 28 -29.50 -10.53 -4.02
CA GLY A 28 -29.47 -9.07 -4.09
C GLY A 28 -29.51 -8.44 -2.70
N GLY A 29 -28.65 -7.45 -2.46
CA GLY A 29 -28.57 -6.74 -1.19
C GLY A 29 -28.00 -5.33 -1.34
N THR A 30 -28.70 -4.37 -0.75
CA THR A 30 -28.56 -2.91 -0.78
C THR A 30 -27.15 -2.34 -0.61
N THR A 31 -26.82 -1.30 -1.38
CA THR A 31 -25.62 -0.46 -1.28
C THR A 31 -25.60 0.34 0.03
N THR A 32 -25.03 -0.24 1.09
CA THR A 32 -24.52 0.55 2.22
C THR A 32 -23.08 0.93 1.91
N THR A 33 -22.78 2.23 1.83
CA THR A 33 -21.41 2.75 1.75
C THR A 33 -20.60 2.17 2.90
N ALA A 34 -19.69 1.24 2.60
CA ALA A 34 -18.81 0.65 3.58
C ALA A 34 -17.94 1.76 4.20
N PRO A 35 -17.80 1.82 5.54
CA PRO A 35 -16.85 2.74 6.13
C PRO A 35 -15.46 2.43 5.59
N THR A 36 -14.76 3.44 5.07
CA THR A 36 -13.34 3.34 4.72
C THR A 36 -12.59 2.78 5.93
N PRO A 37 -11.96 1.60 5.85
CA PRO A 37 -11.20 1.07 6.97
C PRO A 37 -10.02 2.02 7.23
N ALA A 38 -9.93 2.55 8.46
CA ALA A 38 -8.73 3.25 8.91
C ALA A 38 -7.54 2.29 8.80
N ALA A 39 -6.70 2.48 7.80
CA ALA A 39 -5.56 1.60 7.56
C ALA A 39 -4.47 1.89 8.61
N VAL A 40 -4.24 0.95 9.52
CA VAL A 40 -3.11 1.01 10.45
C VAL A 40 -1.89 0.38 9.77
N PHE A 41 -0.95 1.21 9.34
CA PHE A 41 0.34 0.71 8.86
C PHE A 41 1.33 0.65 10.01
N VAL A 42 1.92 -0.52 10.26
CA VAL A 42 3.04 -0.68 11.20
C VAL A 42 4.31 -0.89 10.40
N CYS A 43 5.23 0.05 10.52
CA CYS A 43 6.53 0.00 9.86
C CYS A 43 7.66 -0.07 10.88
N ASN A 44 8.70 -0.85 10.56
CA ASN A 44 9.97 -0.71 11.25
C ASN A 44 10.61 0.58 10.71
N GLY A 45 11.05 1.47 11.60
CA GLY A 45 11.80 2.65 11.23
C GLY A 45 13.13 2.30 10.55
N PRO A 46 13.74 3.23 9.81
CA PRO A 46 15.06 3.06 9.22
C PRO A 46 16.11 2.65 10.26
N VAL A 47 16.98 1.70 9.91
CA VAL A 47 18.11 1.33 10.76
C VAL A 47 19.21 2.40 10.56
N PRO A 48 19.67 3.09 11.62
CA PRO A 48 20.81 3.99 11.50
C PRO A 48 22.02 3.23 10.95
N ALA A 49 22.70 3.77 9.93
CA ALA A 49 23.99 3.25 9.51
C ALA A 49 24.94 3.32 10.71
N ALA A 50 25.41 2.15 11.18
CA ALA A 50 26.32 2.09 12.31
C ALA A 50 27.60 2.87 11.98
N LEU A 51 27.84 3.96 12.70
CA LEU A 51 29.12 4.64 12.73
C LEU A 51 30.13 3.72 13.42
N GLY A 52 31.04 3.15 12.63
CA GLY A 52 32.32 2.59 13.10
C GLY A 52 32.23 1.32 13.93
N ALA A 53 33.12 0.37 13.65
CA ALA A 53 33.38 -0.79 14.50
C ALA A 53 34.04 -0.33 15.82
N GLY A 54 33.24 0.16 16.77
CA GLY A 54 33.62 0.34 18.16
C GLY A 54 33.05 -0.82 18.97
N THR A 55 33.92 -1.55 19.67
CA THR A 55 33.56 -2.67 20.56
C THR A 55 32.49 -2.23 21.56
N ASN A 56 31.29 -2.81 21.52
CA ASN A 56 30.28 -2.57 22.54
C ASN A 56 30.35 -3.69 23.61
N PRO A 57 30.85 -3.43 24.83
CA PRO A 57 30.81 -4.40 25.91
C PRO A 57 29.43 -4.30 26.58
N GLY A 58 28.52 -5.19 26.17
CA GLY A 58 27.19 -5.31 26.76
C GLY A 58 26.13 -5.55 25.68
N GLY A 59 25.50 -6.73 25.71
CA GLY A 59 24.52 -7.20 24.73
C GLY A 59 23.19 -6.42 24.73
N ALA A 60 23.22 -5.13 24.44
CA ALA A 60 22.04 -4.36 24.12
C ALA A 60 21.59 -4.71 22.69
N SER A 61 20.53 -5.50 22.58
CA SER A 61 19.78 -5.67 21.33
C SER A 61 19.34 -4.29 20.85
N LEU A 62 19.86 -3.84 19.71
CA LEU A 62 19.40 -2.61 19.06
C LEU A 62 17.90 -2.77 18.74
N SER A 63 17.05 -2.14 19.55
CA SER A 63 15.62 -2.03 19.29
C SER A 63 15.45 -1.26 17.99
N THR A 64 15.06 -1.94 16.90
CA THR A 64 14.61 -1.25 15.69
C THR A 64 13.39 -0.40 16.07
N PRO A 65 13.44 0.94 15.94
CA PRO A 65 12.26 1.76 16.20
C PRO A 65 11.11 1.30 15.31
N ARG A 66 9.88 1.42 15.79
CA ARG A 66 8.67 1.01 15.06
C ARG A 66 7.64 2.11 15.18
N PHE A 67 7.03 2.45 14.05
CA PHE A 67 6.08 3.55 13.95
C PHE A 67 4.79 3.04 13.32
N ALA A 68 3.68 3.70 13.65
CA ALA A 68 2.42 3.49 12.97
C ALA A 68 1.79 4.81 12.53
N TYR A 69 1.10 4.74 11.39
CA TYR A 69 0.44 5.87 10.76
C TYR A 69 -0.99 5.49 10.43
N VAL A 70 -1.90 6.45 10.62
CA VAL A 70 -3.34 6.29 10.38
C VAL A 70 -3.86 7.51 9.66
N SER A 71 -4.53 7.31 8.53
CA SER A 71 -5.33 8.35 7.86
C SER A 71 -6.67 8.53 8.57
N ASN A 72 -7.10 9.79 8.70
CA ASN A 72 -8.32 10.16 9.38
C ASN A 72 -9.27 10.89 8.42
N GLU A 73 -10.57 10.83 8.71
CA GLU A 73 -11.62 11.51 7.93
C GLU A 73 -11.53 13.04 7.99
N ASP A 74 -10.83 13.59 8.99
CA ASP A 74 -10.58 15.02 9.14
C ASP A 74 -9.37 15.53 8.33
N ASN A 75 -8.89 14.73 7.37
CA ASN A 75 -7.74 15.01 6.50
C ASN A 75 -6.40 15.06 7.23
N THR A 76 -6.30 14.46 8.42
CA THR A 76 -5.04 14.34 9.17
C THR A 76 -4.44 12.94 9.04
N LEU A 77 -3.13 12.86 9.29
CA LEU A 77 -2.42 11.61 9.55
C LEU A 77 -1.98 11.58 11.01
N SER A 78 -2.52 10.65 11.79
CA SER A 78 -2.06 10.40 13.16
C SER A 78 -0.80 9.53 13.16
N MET A 79 0.18 9.92 13.98
CA MET A 79 1.45 9.22 14.13
C MET A 79 1.52 8.53 15.50
N TYR A 80 2.14 7.35 15.55
CA TYR A 80 2.32 6.58 16.77
C TYR A 80 3.72 5.97 16.82
N THR A 81 4.27 5.87 18.03
CA THR A 81 5.39 4.97 18.32
C THR A 81 4.85 3.61 18.76
N VAL A 82 5.54 2.53 18.41
CA VAL A 82 5.12 1.16 18.69
C VAL A 82 6.13 0.52 19.63
N ASN A 83 5.66 0.02 20.77
CA ASN A 83 6.50 -0.74 21.67
C ASN A 83 6.92 -2.06 21.01
N ALA A 84 8.22 -2.31 20.86
CA ALA A 84 8.71 -3.49 20.15
C ALA A 84 8.39 -4.83 20.84
N GLY A 85 8.22 -4.83 22.17
CA GLY A 85 7.94 -6.02 22.97
C GLY A 85 6.45 -6.34 23.12
N SER A 86 5.60 -5.32 23.26
CA SER A 86 4.15 -5.52 23.46
C SER A 86 3.30 -5.21 22.23
N GLY A 87 3.83 -4.48 21.24
CA GLY A 87 3.05 -3.97 20.12
C GLY A 87 2.16 -2.77 20.45
N ASN A 88 2.17 -2.28 21.70
CA ASN A 88 1.32 -1.16 22.12
C ASN A 88 1.67 0.13 21.35
N LEU A 89 0.64 0.83 20.89
CA LEU A 89 0.75 2.13 20.26
C LEU A 89 0.79 3.25 21.31
N ARG A 90 1.66 4.24 21.09
CA ARG A 90 1.68 5.50 21.84
C ARG A 90 1.62 6.66 20.87
N ALA A 91 0.60 7.51 21.02
CA ALA A 91 0.39 8.67 20.17
C ALA A 91 1.64 9.58 20.13
N ASN A 92 1.93 10.08 18.94
CA ASN A 92 3.13 10.86 18.61
C ASN A 92 2.78 12.08 17.72
N GLY A 93 1.58 12.63 17.89
CA GLY A 93 1.10 13.80 17.14
C GLY A 93 0.40 13.46 15.82
N TYR A 94 0.19 14.49 15.00
CA TYR A 94 -0.44 14.39 13.69
C TYR A 94 0.17 15.40 12.71
N VAL A 95 -0.04 15.15 11.41
CA VAL A 95 0.22 16.12 10.33
C VAL A 95 -1.03 16.24 9.46
N LEU A 96 -1.10 17.32 8.68
CA LEU A 96 -2.14 17.48 7.66
C LEU A 96 -1.76 16.70 6.40
N ALA A 97 -2.74 16.13 5.72
CA ALA A 97 -2.63 15.59 4.36
C ALA A 97 -3.59 16.33 3.42
N GLY A 98 -3.75 15.84 2.20
CA GLY A 98 -4.84 16.29 1.32
C GLY A 98 -6.20 15.75 1.77
N ARG A 99 -7.25 16.11 1.04
CA ARG A 99 -8.63 15.71 1.35
C ARG A 99 -8.85 14.23 1.12
N SER A 100 -9.53 13.61 2.09
CA SER A 100 -9.89 12.18 2.09
C SER A 100 -8.66 11.29 1.86
N PRO A 101 -7.67 11.30 2.77
CA PRO A 101 -6.47 10.48 2.64
C PRO A 101 -6.84 9.00 2.63
N GLY A 102 -6.48 8.31 1.55
CA GLY A 102 -6.77 6.90 1.30
C GLY A 102 -5.75 5.95 1.93
N GLU A 103 -5.47 4.86 1.21
CA GLU A 103 -4.51 3.85 1.69
C GLU A 103 -3.08 4.40 1.76
N LEU A 104 -2.51 4.38 2.95
CA LEU A 104 -1.12 4.75 3.23
C LEU A 104 -0.14 3.70 2.69
N VAL A 105 0.97 4.11 2.06
CA VAL A 105 2.00 3.18 1.58
C VAL A 105 3.39 3.68 1.93
N VAL A 106 4.22 2.82 2.52
CA VAL A 106 5.62 3.14 2.85
C VAL A 106 6.56 2.46 1.86
N ASP A 107 7.61 3.15 1.43
CA ASP A 107 8.62 2.56 0.55
C ASP A 107 9.41 1.42 1.27
N PRO A 108 9.98 0.44 0.54
CA PRO A 108 10.74 -0.65 1.15
C PRO A 108 11.93 -0.23 2.03
N GLY A 109 12.45 0.99 1.84
CA GLY A 109 13.50 1.59 2.67
C GLY A 109 13.00 2.26 3.96
N ASN A 110 11.69 2.34 4.18
CA ASN A 110 11.04 3.02 5.31
C ASN A 110 11.38 4.52 5.43
N ARG A 111 11.67 5.17 4.31
CA ARG A 111 12.07 6.57 4.23
C ARG A 111 10.92 7.49 3.86
N PHE A 112 10.00 7.03 3.04
CA PHE A 112 8.92 7.84 2.48
C PHE A 112 7.57 7.17 2.72
N LEU A 113 6.58 7.98 3.09
CA LEU A 113 5.18 7.63 3.18
C LEU A 113 4.43 8.33 2.04
N PHE A 114 3.77 7.55 1.19
CA PHE A 114 2.90 8.01 0.12
C PHE A 114 1.44 7.95 0.57
N VAL A 115 0.70 9.02 0.31
CA VAL A 115 -0.68 9.21 0.77
C VAL A 115 -1.51 9.68 -0.41
N PRO A 116 -2.18 8.75 -1.12
CA PRO A 116 -3.19 9.10 -2.10
C PRO A 116 -4.33 9.88 -1.42
N ASN A 117 -4.70 11.03 -1.97
CA ASN A 117 -5.76 11.90 -1.46
C ASN A 117 -6.94 11.80 -2.42
N THR A 118 -7.94 10.97 -2.09
CA THR A 118 -9.04 10.66 -3.01
C THR A 118 -9.90 11.88 -3.32
N GLY A 119 -10.01 12.82 -2.38
CA GLY A 119 -10.82 14.02 -2.53
C GLY A 119 -10.15 15.14 -3.36
N ASP A 120 -8.85 15.04 -3.63
CA ASP A 120 -8.04 16.07 -4.29
C ASP A 120 -7.37 15.61 -5.59
N ASP A 121 -7.48 14.35 -5.98
CA ASP A 121 -6.78 13.77 -7.14
C ASP A 121 -5.25 13.99 -7.08
N THR A 122 -4.68 13.86 -5.88
CA THR A 122 -3.25 14.04 -5.62
C THR A 122 -2.66 12.94 -4.75
N ILE A 123 -1.33 12.90 -4.64
CA ILE A 123 -0.59 12.07 -3.69
C ILE A 123 0.32 12.97 -2.86
N SER A 124 0.08 13.04 -1.55
CA SER A 124 1.02 13.65 -0.61
C SER A 124 2.18 12.70 -0.31
N VAL A 125 3.39 13.23 -0.16
CA VAL A 125 4.58 12.44 0.15
C VAL A 125 5.31 13.03 1.35
N PHE A 126 5.57 12.19 2.34
CA PHE A 126 6.23 12.58 3.58
C PHE A 126 7.54 11.81 3.75
N LEU A 127 8.59 12.51 4.19
CA LEU A 127 9.80 11.91 4.75
C LEU A 127 9.50 11.43 6.17
N ILE A 128 9.92 10.19 6.47
CA ILE A 128 9.79 9.56 7.77
C ILE A 128 11.05 9.85 8.60
N GLY A 129 10.86 10.48 9.76
CA GLY A 129 11.88 10.70 10.77
C GLY A 129 12.39 9.37 11.33
N VAL A 130 13.69 9.11 11.15
CA VAL A 130 14.24 7.77 11.43
C VAL A 130 14.23 7.39 12.91
N THR A 131 14.25 8.38 13.80
CA THR A 131 14.35 8.20 15.25
C THR A 131 13.00 8.28 15.95
N ASP A 132 12.10 9.12 15.47
CA ASP A 132 10.85 9.47 16.14
C ASP A 132 9.61 9.18 15.32
N GLY A 133 9.75 8.81 14.04
CA GLY A 133 8.62 8.54 13.16
C GLY A 133 7.85 9.79 12.76
N SER A 134 8.40 10.98 13.00
CA SER A 134 7.79 12.24 12.55
C SER A 134 7.62 12.24 11.03
N LEU A 135 6.59 12.92 10.54
CA LEU A 135 6.34 13.09 9.11
C LEU A 135 6.65 14.52 8.71
N THR A 136 7.50 14.68 7.71
CA THR A 136 7.79 15.99 7.09
C THR A 136 7.42 15.92 5.62
N GLU A 137 6.48 16.75 5.17
CA GLU A 137 6.10 16.77 3.76
C GLU A 137 7.30 17.18 2.88
N ILE A 138 7.53 16.44 1.78
CA ILE A 138 8.67 16.69 0.91
C ILE A 138 8.40 17.88 -0.02
N ALA A 139 9.47 18.53 -0.48
CA ALA A 139 9.35 19.60 -1.47
C ALA A 139 8.68 19.11 -2.76
N GLY A 140 7.69 19.86 -3.25
CA GLY A 140 6.92 19.54 -4.45
C GLY A 140 5.67 18.69 -4.22
N SER A 141 5.47 18.18 -3.00
CA SER A 141 4.20 17.57 -2.59
C SER A 141 3.10 18.64 -2.40
N PRO A 142 1.82 18.30 -2.65
CA PRO A 142 1.34 17.03 -3.21
C PRO A 142 1.53 16.96 -4.73
N PHE A 143 1.65 15.73 -5.26
CA PHE A 143 1.82 15.48 -6.70
C PHE A 143 0.48 15.15 -7.36
N PRO A 144 0.19 15.65 -8.58
CA PRO A 144 -1.03 15.28 -9.31
C PRO A 144 -1.11 13.78 -9.59
N ALA A 145 -2.33 13.22 -9.50
CA ALA A 145 -2.63 11.83 -9.77
C ALA A 145 -3.84 11.68 -10.72
N GLY A 146 -4.37 10.46 -10.83
CA GLY A 146 -5.63 10.23 -11.53
C GLY A 146 -6.83 10.53 -10.63
N ILE A 147 -8.03 10.18 -11.10
CA ILE A 147 -9.29 10.46 -10.41
C ILE A 147 -9.48 9.50 -9.22
N GLU A 148 -9.74 10.06 -8.04
CA GLU A 148 -9.90 9.36 -6.76
C GLU A 148 -8.78 8.32 -6.54
N PRO A 149 -7.53 8.77 -6.40
CA PRO A 149 -6.37 7.89 -6.31
C PRO A 149 -6.41 7.14 -4.98
N SER A 150 -6.61 5.83 -5.04
CA SER A 150 -6.51 4.83 -3.98
C SER A 150 -6.98 3.51 -4.61
N PRO A 151 -6.37 2.36 -4.31
CA PRO A 151 -5.22 2.12 -3.43
C PRO A 151 -3.87 2.40 -4.11
N ALA A 152 -2.76 2.19 -3.40
CA ALA A 152 -1.41 2.27 -3.97
C ALA A 152 -0.50 1.12 -3.52
N SER A 153 0.62 0.91 -4.22
CA SER A 153 1.67 -0.06 -3.86
C SER A 153 3.00 0.32 -4.47
N VAL A 154 4.11 0.04 -3.76
CA VAL A 154 5.47 0.33 -4.22
C VAL A 154 6.15 -0.98 -4.62
N ASP A 155 6.92 -0.97 -5.71
CA ASP A 155 7.69 -2.16 -6.10
C ASP A 155 8.76 -2.51 -5.05
N PRO A 156 9.16 -3.78 -4.92
CA PRO A 156 10.12 -4.21 -3.90
C PRO A 156 11.49 -3.51 -3.94
N ARG A 157 11.85 -2.86 -5.06
CA ARG A 157 13.09 -2.07 -5.19
C ARG A 157 12.90 -0.57 -4.90
N GLY A 158 11.69 -0.10 -4.59
CA GLY A 158 11.40 1.29 -4.25
C GLY A 158 11.58 2.27 -5.41
N ARG A 159 11.41 1.80 -6.66
CA ARG A 159 11.61 2.59 -7.88
C ARG A 159 10.29 3.10 -8.48
N PHE A 160 9.21 2.35 -8.30
CA PHE A 160 7.91 2.65 -8.87
C PHE A 160 6.81 2.61 -7.81
N LEU A 161 5.92 3.60 -7.86
CA LEU A 161 4.64 3.62 -7.15
C LEU A 161 3.52 3.38 -8.17
N PHE A 162 2.72 2.35 -7.92
CA PHE A 162 1.50 2.03 -8.66
C PHE A 162 0.31 2.54 -7.89
N VAL A 163 -0.58 3.28 -8.54
CA VAL A 163 -1.76 3.88 -7.90
C VAL A 163 -2.99 3.51 -8.71
N GLY A 164 -3.92 2.79 -8.10
CA GLY A 164 -5.25 2.59 -8.63
C GLY A 164 -6.02 3.90 -8.51
N ASN A 165 -6.64 4.33 -9.60
CA ASN A 165 -7.49 5.49 -9.63
C ASN A 165 -8.93 4.97 -9.61
N THR A 166 -9.55 4.94 -8.42
CA THR A 166 -10.84 4.29 -8.19
C THR A 166 -11.90 4.86 -9.12
N GLY A 167 -12.09 6.19 -9.11
CA GLY A 167 -13.03 6.87 -10.00
C GLY A 167 -12.59 6.92 -11.47
N GLY A 168 -11.31 6.65 -11.75
CA GLY A 168 -10.74 6.61 -13.09
C GLY A 168 -10.76 5.23 -13.77
N ASN A 169 -11.02 4.15 -13.03
CA ASN A 169 -10.95 2.76 -13.52
C ASN A 169 -9.62 2.42 -14.23
N ASN A 170 -8.52 2.98 -13.74
CA ASN A 170 -7.20 2.82 -14.36
C ASN A 170 -6.08 2.91 -13.32
N ILE A 171 -4.85 2.64 -13.74
CA ILE A 171 -3.66 2.62 -12.90
C ILE A 171 -2.68 3.68 -13.41
N SER A 172 -2.29 4.58 -12.51
CA SER A 172 -1.15 5.49 -12.69
C SER A 172 0.14 4.83 -12.22
N VAL A 173 1.23 5.07 -12.95
CA VAL A 173 2.58 4.62 -12.57
C VAL A 173 3.47 5.83 -12.40
N PHE A 174 4.13 5.93 -11.24
CA PHE A 174 5.10 6.98 -10.93
C PHE A 174 6.47 6.35 -10.69
N GLN A 175 7.51 6.99 -11.20
CA GLN A 175 8.88 6.80 -10.74
C GLN A 175 9.10 7.54 -9.42
N ILE A 176 9.82 6.91 -8.51
CA ILE A 176 10.18 7.47 -7.20
C ILE A 176 11.64 7.94 -7.24
N ALA A 177 11.87 9.21 -6.89
CA ALA A 177 13.22 9.75 -6.74
C ALA A 177 13.95 9.08 -5.56
N PRO A 178 15.08 8.37 -5.77
CA PRO A 178 15.75 7.65 -4.68
C PRO A 178 16.23 8.55 -3.52
N GLY A 179 16.51 9.82 -3.81
CA GLY A 179 16.99 10.79 -2.82
C GLY A 179 15.87 11.51 -2.08
N SER A 180 14.88 12.01 -2.81
CA SER A 180 13.86 12.94 -2.29
C SER A 180 12.47 12.34 -2.14
N GLY A 181 12.19 11.16 -2.71
CA GLY A 181 10.85 10.57 -2.73
C GLY A 181 9.88 11.23 -3.71
N ALA A 182 10.32 12.26 -4.45
CA ALA A 182 9.49 12.96 -5.43
C ALA A 182 8.97 12.00 -6.51
N LEU A 183 7.73 12.24 -6.95
CA LEU A 183 7.05 11.41 -7.92
C LEU A 183 7.13 12.01 -9.32
N PHE A 184 7.40 11.16 -10.31
CA PHE A 184 7.46 11.56 -11.72
C PHE A 184 6.70 10.56 -12.59
N GLN A 185 5.85 11.03 -13.49
CA GLN A 185 5.31 10.18 -14.54
C GLN A 185 6.15 10.34 -15.81
N ALA A 186 6.75 9.25 -16.27
CA ALA A 186 7.45 9.26 -17.55
C ALA A 186 6.42 9.38 -18.69
N PRO A 187 6.68 10.21 -19.72
CA PRO A 187 5.80 10.29 -20.89
C PRO A 187 5.56 8.91 -21.51
N GLY A 188 4.28 8.60 -21.80
CA GLY A 188 3.89 7.34 -22.43
C GLY A 188 3.79 6.12 -21.50
N VAL A 189 3.87 6.30 -20.18
CA VAL A 189 3.77 5.22 -19.18
C VAL A 189 2.40 5.20 -18.49
N GLY A 190 1.33 5.45 -19.24
CA GLY A 190 -0.05 5.32 -18.77
C GLY A 190 -0.87 6.61 -18.81
N PRO A 191 -2.11 6.57 -18.27
CA PRO A 191 -2.64 5.52 -17.40
C PRO A 191 -2.93 4.19 -18.11
N PHE A 192 -2.94 3.09 -17.37
CA PHE A 192 -3.26 1.75 -17.87
C PHE A 192 -4.66 1.33 -17.43
N ALA A 193 -5.51 0.86 -18.34
CA ALA A 193 -6.85 0.41 -18.01
C ALA A 193 -6.81 -0.76 -17.01
N ALA A 194 -7.70 -0.71 -16.01
CA ALA A 194 -7.99 -1.80 -15.08
C ALA A 194 -9.46 -2.22 -15.22
N GLY A 195 -9.97 -3.03 -14.29
CA GLY A 195 -11.41 -3.26 -14.14
C GLY A 195 -12.10 -2.06 -13.49
N GLN A 196 -13.39 -2.23 -13.19
CA GLN A 196 -14.19 -1.18 -12.56
C GLN A 196 -13.94 -1.13 -11.05
N PHE A 197 -13.76 0.08 -10.52
CA PHE A 197 -13.57 0.36 -9.10
C PHE A 197 -12.40 -0.45 -8.49
N PRO A 198 -11.14 -0.17 -8.88
CA PRO A 198 -9.97 -0.84 -8.32
C PRO A 198 -9.81 -0.51 -6.83
N VAL A 199 -9.94 -1.50 -5.95
CA VAL A 199 -9.95 -1.30 -4.48
C VAL A 199 -8.73 -1.84 -3.75
N ALA A 200 -8.01 -2.79 -4.35
CA ALA A 200 -6.78 -3.32 -3.80
C ALA A 200 -5.77 -3.61 -4.92
N LEU A 201 -4.48 -3.30 -4.70
CA LEU A 201 -3.43 -3.71 -5.62
C LEU A 201 -2.16 -4.15 -4.89
N THR A 202 -1.44 -5.11 -5.48
CA THR A 202 -0.20 -5.63 -4.90
C THR A 202 0.82 -5.97 -5.98
N VAL A 203 2.07 -5.62 -5.72
CA VAL A 203 3.22 -6.00 -6.53
C VAL A 203 3.82 -7.28 -5.96
N ASP A 204 4.16 -8.24 -6.82
CA ASP A 204 4.79 -9.48 -6.37
C ASP A 204 6.19 -9.22 -5.77
N PRO A 205 6.70 -10.08 -4.85
CA PRO A 205 8.00 -9.90 -4.22
C PRO A 205 9.20 -9.81 -5.18
N THR A 206 9.08 -10.29 -6.43
CA THR A 206 10.13 -10.18 -7.44
C THR A 206 10.07 -8.85 -8.22
N GLY A 207 8.95 -8.13 -8.13
CA GLY A 207 8.68 -6.87 -8.83
C GLY A 207 8.43 -7.04 -10.33
N GLN A 208 7.94 -8.20 -10.76
CA GLN A 208 7.66 -8.55 -12.15
C GLN A 208 6.16 -8.46 -12.51
N PHE A 209 5.27 -8.55 -11.54
CA PHE A 209 3.83 -8.63 -11.72
C PHE A 209 3.10 -7.69 -10.76
N LEU A 210 2.04 -7.08 -11.28
CA LEU A 210 1.06 -6.30 -10.52
C LEU A 210 -0.31 -6.96 -10.64
N TYR A 211 -1.01 -7.10 -9.52
CA TYR A 211 -2.38 -7.60 -9.46
C TYR A 211 -3.28 -6.55 -8.86
N VAL A 212 -4.48 -6.39 -9.43
CA VAL A 212 -5.46 -5.37 -9.05
C VAL A 212 -6.82 -6.03 -8.91
N ALA A 213 -7.40 -5.95 -7.71
CA ALA A 213 -8.76 -6.36 -7.43
C ALA A 213 -9.73 -5.23 -7.80
N ASN A 214 -10.70 -5.55 -8.65
CA ASN A 214 -11.68 -4.61 -9.16
C ASN A 214 -13.06 -4.99 -8.62
N ALA A 215 -13.58 -4.18 -7.69
CA ALA A 215 -14.75 -4.55 -6.90
C ALA A 215 -16.00 -4.64 -7.75
N ASP A 216 -16.25 -3.63 -8.59
CA ASP A 216 -17.52 -3.51 -9.33
C ASP A 216 -17.56 -4.43 -10.56
N SER A 217 -16.40 -4.74 -11.16
CA SER A 217 -16.33 -5.69 -12.28
C SER A 217 -16.13 -7.15 -11.84
N ASN A 218 -16.01 -7.41 -10.53
CA ASN A 218 -15.86 -8.74 -9.95
C ASN A 218 -14.70 -9.53 -10.58
N ASP A 219 -13.55 -8.87 -10.78
CA ASP A 219 -12.39 -9.47 -11.43
C ASP A 219 -11.07 -9.01 -10.83
N VAL A 220 -10.00 -9.72 -11.19
CA VAL A 220 -8.62 -9.37 -10.91
C VAL A 220 -7.89 -9.10 -12.22
N SER A 221 -7.49 -7.86 -12.42
CA SER A 221 -6.57 -7.49 -13.49
C SER A 221 -5.13 -7.85 -13.11
N ALA A 222 -4.38 -8.45 -14.02
CA ALA A 222 -2.98 -8.83 -13.80
C ALA A 222 -2.09 -8.32 -14.92
N PHE A 223 -0.94 -7.76 -14.54
CA PHE A 223 -0.01 -7.11 -15.46
C PHE A 223 1.42 -7.60 -15.24
N ARG A 224 2.19 -7.65 -16.32
CA ARG A 224 3.65 -7.68 -16.27
C ARG A 224 4.19 -6.26 -16.13
N ILE A 225 5.19 -6.08 -15.27
CA ILE A 225 5.86 -4.80 -15.02
C ILE A 225 7.15 -4.73 -15.85
N SER A 226 7.30 -3.65 -16.61
CA SER A 226 8.58 -3.29 -17.23
C SER A 226 9.60 -2.90 -16.17
N ALA A 227 10.69 -3.65 -16.06
CA ALA A 227 11.75 -3.36 -15.09
C ALA A 227 12.47 -2.02 -15.34
N ALA A 228 12.39 -1.47 -16.56
CA ALA A 228 13.04 -0.22 -16.94
C ALA A 228 12.15 0.99 -16.66
N THR A 229 10.85 0.87 -16.90
CA THR A 229 9.94 2.03 -16.94
C THR A 229 8.79 1.95 -15.94
N GLY A 230 8.49 0.76 -15.40
CA GLY A 230 7.29 0.51 -14.61
C GLY A 230 6.03 0.30 -15.45
N ALA A 231 6.11 0.45 -16.78
CA ALA A 231 4.97 0.27 -17.67
C ALA A 231 4.32 -1.12 -17.52
N LEU A 232 3.01 -1.16 -17.60
CA LEU A 232 2.20 -2.35 -17.42
C LEU A 232 1.79 -2.97 -18.75
N THR A 233 1.85 -4.29 -18.85
CA THR A 233 1.31 -5.05 -19.97
C THR A 233 0.39 -6.13 -19.44
N PRO A 234 -0.90 -6.18 -19.84
CA PRO A 234 -1.82 -7.21 -19.36
C PRO A 234 -1.27 -8.62 -19.60
N LEU A 235 -1.45 -9.52 -18.62
CA LEU A 235 -1.15 -10.93 -18.79
C LEU A 235 -2.19 -11.58 -19.71
N ALA A 236 -1.78 -12.65 -20.40
CA ALA A 236 -2.70 -13.44 -21.20
C ALA A 236 -3.84 -14.00 -20.33
N GLY A 237 -5.09 -13.77 -20.74
CA GLY A 237 -6.28 -14.17 -19.98
C GLY A 237 -6.71 -13.20 -18.88
N SER A 238 -6.00 -12.08 -18.67
CA SER A 238 -6.46 -11.01 -17.79
C SER A 238 -7.61 -10.20 -18.44
N PRO A 239 -8.59 -9.72 -17.65
CA PRO A 239 -8.75 -9.97 -16.21
C PRO A 239 -9.28 -11.39 -15.92
N TYR A 240 -8.95 -11.90 -14.74
CA TYR A 240 -9.43 -13.18 -14.23
C TYR A 240 -10.67 -12.95 -13.38
N ALA A 241 -11.73 -13.74 -13.59
CA ALA A 241 -12.94 -13.63 -12.77
C ALA A 241 -12.63 -13.88 -11.28
N ALA A 242 -13.14 -13.02 -10.42
CA ALA A 242 -13.17 -13.18 -8.97
C ALA A 242 -14.60 -13.53 -8.51
N CYS A 243 -14.78 -13.82 -7.22
CA CYS A 243 -16.13 -13.85 -6.64
C CYS A 243 -16.66 -12.41 -6.49
N GLU A 244 -17.85 -12.26 -5.91
CA GLU A 244 -18.48 -10.94 -5.78
C GLU A 244 -17.67 -9.99 -4.89
N THR A 245 -17.47 -8.76 -5.36
CA THR A 245 -16.87 -7.63 -4.63
C THR A 245 -15.50 -7.93 -3.98
N PRO A 246 -14.44 -8.22 -4.74
CA PRO A 246 -13.10 -8.37 -4.16
C PRO A 246 -12.69 -7.07 -3.45
N VAL A 247 -12.13 -7.17 -2.23
CA VAL A 247 -11.82 -6.02 -1.34
C VAL A 247 -10.41 -5.95 -0.83
N SER A 248 -9.68 -7.06 -0.83
CA SER A 248 -8.27 -7.06 -0.46
C SER A 248 -7.55 -8.08 -1.30
N ILE A 249 -6.29 -7.78 -1.59
CA ILE A 249 -5.39 -8.68 -2.29
C ILE A 249 -4.08 -8.73 -1.52
N ALA A 250 -3.62 -9.95 -1.22
CA ALA A 250 -2.36 -10.18 -0.54
C ALA A 250 -1.59 -11.29 -1.24
N MET A 251 -0.28 -11.16 -1.32
CA MET A 251 0.59 -12.21 -1.84
C MET A 251 1.37 -12.86 -0.70
N ASP A 252 1.58 -14.17 -0.77
CA ASP A 252 2.48 -14.79 0.19
C ASP A 252 3.92 -14.27 0.02
N PRO A 253 4.74 -14.25 1.09
CA PRO A 253 6.09 -13.70 1.03
C PRO A 253 7.04 -14.39 0.03
N GLN A 254 6.69 -15.59 -0.45
CA GLN A 254 7.46 -16.36 -1.44
C GLN A 254 6.92 -16.17 -2.87
N GLY A 255 5.82 -15.42 -3.04
CA GLY A 255 5.25 -15.07 -4.35
C GLY A 255 4.60 -16.24 -5.11
N ARG A 256 4.13 -17.27 -4.40
CA ARG A 256 3.56 -18.50 -4.98
C ARG A 256 2.04 -18.45 -5.11
N ALA A 257 1.36 -17.66 -4.28
CA ALA A 257 -0.09 -17.53 -4.25
C ALA A 257 -0.50 -16.07 -4.01
N VAL A 258 -1.54 -15.67 -4.72
CA VAL A 258 -2.28 -14.41 -4.51
C VAL A 258 -3.63 -14.78 -3.91
N TYR A 259 -3.94 -14.18 -2.78
CA TYR A 259 -5.19 -14.35 -2.05
C TYR A 259 -6.05 -13.11 -2.25
N VAL A 260 -7.34 -13.31 -2.53
CA VAL A 260 -8.29 -12.21 -2.78
C VAL A 260 -9.49 -12.42 -1.88
N SER A 261 -9.65 -11.56 -0.87
CA SER A 261 -10.84 -11.59 -0.02
C SER A 261 -11.99 -10.84 -0.69
N ASN A 262 -13.19 -11.38 -0.61
CA ASN A 262 -14.38 -10.87 -1.27
C ASN A 262 -15.45 -10.45 -0.24
N LEU A 263 -15.99 -9.22 -0.33
CA LEU A 263 -17.16 -8.80 0.45
C LEU A 263 -18.39 -9.56 -0.03
N ASN A 264 -19.24 -9.99 0.91
CA ASN A 264 -20.52 -10.70 0.67
C ASN A 264 -20.42 -12.19 0.28
N SER A 265 -19.25 -12.73 -0.08
CA SER A 265 -19.13 -14.18 -0.33
C SER A 265 -18.49 -14.97 0.82
N GLY A 266 -17.87 -14.31 1.81
CA GLY A 266 -17.20 -15.00 2.92
C GLY A 266 -16.01 -15.89 2.50
N THR A 267 -15.45 -15.67 1.29
CA THR A 267 -14.37 -16.48 0.72
C THR A 267 -13.10 -15.66 0.43
N VAL A 268 -11.94 -16.35 0.48
CA VAL A 268 -10.58 -15.88 0.16
C VAL A 268 -9.96 -16.80 -0.89
#